data_AF-A0A3N6HX57-F1
#
_entry.id   AF-A0A3N6HX57-F1
#
_cell.length_a   1.000
_cell.length_b   1.000
_cell.length_c   1.000
_cell.angle_alpha   90.00
_cell.angle_beta   90.00
_cell.angle_gamma   90.00
#
_symmetry.space_group_name_H-M   'P 1'
#
loop_
_entity.id
_entity.type
_entity.pdbx_description
1 polymer ?
#
loop_
_entity_poly.entity_id
_entity_poly.type
_entity_poly.pdbx_seq_one_letter_code
_entity_poly.pdbx_strand_id
1 'polypeptide(L)' 'MTEDIPMNLYDSPVERARRTRERAEELGRAADRATDPEHRQRLREKAQRLLREDPAADSGPS' A
#
# COMPACT_ATOMS: atom_id res chain seq x y z
N MET A 1 -18.68 28.01 -14.19
CA MET A 1 -18.84 26.55 -14.28
C MET A 1 -17.84 25.96 -13.31
N THR A 2 -18.31 25.47 -12.17
CA THR A 2 -17.46 24.81 -11.19
C THR A 2 -17.21 23.41 -11.72
N GLU A 3 -16.09 23.22 -12.41
CA GLU A 3 -15.66 21.89 -12.80
C GLU A 3 -15.38 21.12 -11.51
N ASP A 4 -16.26 20.17 -11.21
CA ASP A 4 -16.08 19.10 -10.24
C ASP A 4 -14.93 18.23 -10.76
N ILE A 5 -13.70 18.72 -10.55
CA ILE A 5 -12.48 17.99 -10.90
C ILE A 5 -12.44 16.80 -9.94
N PRO A 6 -12.56 15.55 -10.43
CA PRO A 6 -12.49 14.41 -9.53
C PRO A 6 -11.14 14.44 -8.84
N MET A 7 -11.17 14.51 -7.51
CA MET A 7 -10.04 14.46 -6.57
C MET A 7 -9.39 13.06 -6.58
N ASN A 8 -9.16 12.50 -7.76
CA ASN A 8 -8.64 11.17 -8.02
C ASN A 8 -7.55 11.17 -9.11
N LEU A 9 -7.22 12.33 -9.70
CA LEU A 9 -6.18 12.47 -10.73
C LEU A 9 -4.77 12.69 -10.16
N TYR A 10 -4.62 12.88 -8.85
CA TYR A 10 -3.34 13.23 -8.22
C TYR A 10 -2.59 12.09 -7.54
N ASP A 11 -3.15 10.89 -7.38
CA ASP A 11 -2.34 9.76 -6.89
C ASP A 11 -1.70 9.09 -8.11
N SER A 12 -0.61 9.71 -8.57
CA SER A 12 0.21 9.16 -9.63
C SER A 12 0.57 7.70 -9.29
N PRO A 13 0.70 6.79 -10.26
CA PRO A 13 1.08 5.40 -9.97
C PRO A 13 2.37 5.31 -9.14
N VAL A 14 3.25 6.31 -9.25
CA VAL A 14 4.46 6.48 -8.43
C VAL A 14 4.14 6.84 -6.98
N GLU A 15 3.23 7.77 -6.72
CA GLU A 15 2.80 8.11 -5.35
C GLU A 15 2.05 6.96 -4.68
N ARG A 16 1.21 6.25 -5.44
CA ARG A 16 0.52 5.05 -4.96
C ARG A 16 1.52 3.98 -4.56
N ALA A 17 2.48 3.68 -5.44
CA ALA A 17 3.55 2.72 -5.14
C ALA A 17 4.40 3.15 -3.94
N ARG A 18 4.71 4.45 -3.80
CA ARG A 18 5.41 4.97 -2.62
C ARG A 18 4.60 4.78 -1.34
N ARG A 19 3.32 5.15 -1.32
CA ARG A 19 2.44 4.96 -0.16
C ARG A 19 2.28 3.48 0.21
N THR A 20 2.09 2.62 -0.79
CA THR A 20 2.01 1.16 -0.60
C THR A 20 3.28 0.63 0.04
N ARG A 21 4.44 1.04 -0.47
CA ARG A 21 5.74 0.66 0.07
C ARG A 21 5.94 1.18 1.50
N GLU A 22 5.67 2.45 1.76
CA GLU A 22 5.77 3.04 3.10
C GLU A 22 4.91 2.27 4.12
N ARG A 23 3.69 1.92 3.72
CA ARG A 23 2.75 1.17 4.56
C ARG A 23 3.21 -0.27 4.80
N ALA A 24 3.82 -0.91 3.80
CA ALA A 24 4.42 -2.23 3.97
C ALA A 24 5.65 -2.19 4.90
N GLU A 25 6.48 -1.16 4.80
CA GLU A 25 7.63 -0.94 5.70
C GLU A 25 7.18 -0.69 7.15
N GLU A 26 6.12 0.09 7.35
CA GLU A 26 5.53 0.32 8.67
C GLU A 26 5.01 -0.99 9.29
N LEU A 27 4.29 -1.81 8.52
CA LEU A 27 3.83 -3.11 8.98
C LEU A 27 4.98 -4.07 9.32
N GLY A 28 6.07 -4.03 8.55
CA GLY A 28 7.29 -4.78 8.86
C GLY A 28 7.88 -4.36 10.22
N ARG A 29 8.05 -3.06 10.45
CA ARG A 29 8.54 -2.53 11.74
C ARG A 29 7.61 -2.85 12.90
N ALA A 30 6.30 -2.79 12.68
CA ALA A 30 5.31 -3.20 13.68
C ALA A 30 5.43 -4.69 14.00
N ALA A 31 5.67 -5.54 12.99
CA ALA A 31 5.89 -6.96 13.17
C ALA A 31 7.16 -7.26 13.98
N ASP A 32 8.24 -6.52 13.76
CA ASP A 32 9.49 -6.69 14.52
C ASP A 32 9.33 -6.30 16.00
N ARG A 33 8.43 -5.37 16.31
CA ARG A 33 8.10 -4.97 17.69
C ARG A 33 7.00 -5.83 18.33
N ALA A 34 6.25 -6.59 17.53
CA ALA A 34 5.18 -7.42 18.03
C ALA A 34 5.75 -8.58 18.87
N THR A 35 5.35 -8.64 20.13
CA THR A 35 5.73 -9.71 21.07
C THR A 35 4.94 -11.00 20.83
N ASP A 36 3.75 -10.88 20.23
CA ASP A 36 2.91 -12.02 19.89
C ASP A 36 3.30 -12.61 18.52
N PRO A 37 3.59 -13.93 18.45
CA PRO A 37 4.06 -14.56 17.22
C PRO A 37 3.00 -14.65 16.12
N GLU A 38 1.71 -14.76 16.46
CA GLU A 38 0.63 -14.75 15.46
C GLU A 38 0.42 -13.34 14.90
N HIS A 39 0.44 -12.33 15.76
CA HIS A 39 0.32 -10.93 15.38
C HIS A 39 1.47 -10.50 14.47
N ARG A 40 2.70 -10.89 14.81
CA ARG A 40 3.88 -10.68 13.96
C ARG A 40 3.70 -11.32 12.58
N GLN A 41 3.19 -12.55 12.50
CA GLN A 41 2.94 -13.21 11.21
C GLN A 41 1.90 -12.45 10.40
N ARG A 42 0.76 -12.08 10.99
CA ARG A 42 -0.29 -11.33 10.30
C ARG A 42 0.20 -9.99 9.75
N LEU A 43 1.04 -9.28 10.50
CA LEU A 43 1.64 -8.02 10.05
C LEU A 43 2.60 -8.22 8.87
N ARG A 44 3.43 -9.26 8.91
CA ARG A 44 4.32 -9.62 7.79
C ARG A 44 3.53 -10.03 6.54
N GLU A 45 2.51 -10.86 6.69
CA GLU A 45 1.64 -11.26 5.59
C GLU A 45 0.93 -10.05 4.97
N LYS A 46 0.44 -9.13 5.80
CA LYS A 46 -0.20 -7.89 5.33
C LYS A 46 0.78 -6.99 4.57
N ALA A 47 2.02 -6.87 5.05
CA ALA A 47 3.06 -6.13 4.35
C ALA A 47 3.34 -6.74 2.97
N GLN A 48 3.48 -8.07 2.89
CA GLN A 48 3.70 -8.76 1.63
C GLN A 48 2.52 -8.63 0.66
N ARG A 49 1.28 -8.70 1.16
CA ARG A 49 0.08 -8.49 0.34
C ARG A 49 0.05 -7.11 -0.28
N LEU A 50 0.33 -6.07 0.51
CA LEU A 50 0.40 -4.69 -0.01
C LEU A 50 1.42 -4.56 -1.15
N LEU A 51 2.61 -5.14 -1.01
CA LEU A 51 3.63 -5.12 -2.06
C LEU A 51 3.24 -5.94 -3.30
N ARG A 52 2.41 -6.97 -3.14
CA ARG A 52 1.97 -7.86 -4.22
C ARG A 52 0.76 -7.30 -4.99
N GLU A 53 -0.14 -6.64 -4.28
CA GLU A 53 -1.35 -5.99 -4.82
C GLU A 53 -1.05 -4.56 -5.31
N ASP A 54 0.22 -4.22 -5.56
CA ASP A 54 0.61 -2.89 -5.99
C ASP A 54 -0.19 -2.48 -7.23
N PRO A 55 -1.04 -1.45 -7.12
CA PRO A 55 -2.03 -1.15 -8.14
C PRO A 55 -1.43 -0.42 -9.35
N ALA A 56 -0.11 -0.21 -9.39
CA ALA A 56 0.60 0.21 -10.59
C ALA A 56 0.71 -0.92 -11.63
N ALA A 57 0.55 -2.19 -11.23
CA ALA A 57 0.58 -3.33 -12.16
C ALA A 57 -0.77 -3.59 -12.86
N ASP A 58 -1.88 -3.09 -12.31
CA ASP A 58 -3.26 -3.30 -12.81
C ASP A 58 -3.85 -2.04 -13.49
N SER A 59 -2.99 -1.14 -13.97
CA SER A 59 -3.38 -0.05 -14.87
C SER A 59 -2.72 -0.26 -16.24
N GLY A 60 -2.89 -1.47 -16.79
CA GLY A 60 -2.75 -1.72 -18.22
C GLY A 60 -4.11 -1.48 -18.89
N PRO A 61 -4.20 -0.66 -19.95
CA PRO A 61 -5.49 -0.32 -20.55
C PRO A 61 -6.15 -1.57 -21.15
N SER A 62 -7.44 -1.76 -20.83
CA SER A 62 -8.33 -2.61 -21.62
C SER A 62 -8.56 -2.02 -23.01
#